data_AF-A0A1H9TP81-F1
#
_entry.id   AF-A0A1H9TP81-F1
#
_cell.length_a   1.000
_cell.length_b   1.000
_cell.length_c   1.000
_cell.angle_alpha   90.00
_cell.angle_beta   90.00
_cell.angle_gamma   90.00
#
_symmetry.space_group_name_H-M   'P 1'
#
loop_
_entity.id
_entity.type
_entity.pdbx_description
1 polymer ?
#
loop_
_entity_poly.entity_id
_entity_poly.type
_entity_poly.pdbx_seq_one_letter_code
_entity_poly.pdbx_strand_id
1 'polypeptide(L)'
;MTLEELIEQGPKVKEKCISRGGMETISGEEYSTWLMKCSQKLLSDFPGKPLTNDFIERAKNANGNFSSEYDELMGILKSFEGIETNKTDLSIDCILSMVLNRFHKMARSIKNRHANRSTLLIKDEYDVQDLLQGILRLFVDDVRPEDNTPSNAGGNSRIDFHLPEYDMYIETKMTREGLTDRKIGEELLIDIGRYKNSCSTLVCFIYDPKEMLDNPYGLIKDLEKLSTEDLTVKVFVNP
;
A
#
# COMPACT_ATOMS: atom_id res chain seq x y z
N MET A 1 5.86 -1.22 23.25
CA MET A 1 4.90 -0.77 24.27
C MET A 1 3.51 -0.95 23.67
N THR A 2 2.60 -1.61 24.38
CA THR A 2 1.22 -1.78 23.91
C THR A 2 0.43 -0.48 24.08
N LEU A 3 -0.76 -0.42 23.48
CA LEU A 3 -1.65 0.72 23.71
C LEU A 3 -2.12 0.75 25.18
N GLU A 4 -2.40 -0.40 25.80
CA GLU A 4 -2.81 -0.45 27.21
C GLU A 4 -1.72 0.08 28.14
N GLU A 5 -0.45 -0.28 27.89
CA GLU A 5 0.69 0.24 28.66
C GLU A 5 0.83 1.77 28.55
N LEU A 6 0.52 2.34 27.40
CA LEU A 6 0.55 3.79 27.18
C LEU A 6 -0.60 4.51 27.90
N ILE A 7 -1.80 3.92 27.87
CA ILE A 7 -2.97 4.41 28.61
C ILE A 7 -2.69 4.38 30.12
N GLU A 8 -2.10 3.30 30.64
CA GLU A 8 -1.75 3.18 32.07
C GLU A 8 -0.67 4.18 32.51
N GLN A 9 0.26 4.52 31.61
CA GLN A 9 1.30 5.52 31.89
C GLN A 9 0.76 6.95 31.93
N GLY A 10 -0.27 7.26 31.14
CA GLY A 10 -0.78 8.62 30.98
C GLY A 10 -1.03 9.37 32.29
N PRO A 11 -1.77 8.82 33.26
CA PRO A 11 -2.03 9.49 34.54
C PRO A 11 -0.76 9.86 35.31
N LYS A 12 0.25 8.99 35.29
CA LYS A 12 1.55 9.23 35.94
C LYS A 12 2.33 10.34 35.23
N VAL A 13 2.24 10.40 33.90
CA VAL A 13 2.84 11.48 33.10
C VAL A 13 2.15 12.82 33.38
N LYS A 14 0.81 12.85 33.40
CA LYS A 14 0.03 14.04 33.76
C LYS A 14 0.44 14.58 35.14
N GLU A 15 0.50 13.72 36.15
CA GLU A 15 0.83 14.14 37.53
C GLU A 15 2.20 14.83 37.63
N LYS A 16 3.20 14.35 36.88
CA LYS A 16 4.55 14.92 36.86
C LYS A 16 4.66 16.21 36.06
N CYS A 17 3.84 16.36 35.02
CA CYS A 17 3.95 17.44 34.03
C CYS A 17 2.91 18.55 34.21
N ILE A 18 1.99 18.42 35.16
CA ILE A 18 0.95 19.41 35.43
C ILE A 18 1.50 20.61 36.22
N SER A 19 1.12 21.82 35.79
CA SER A 19 1.41 23.05 36.52
C SER A 19 0.50 23.17 37.76
N ARG A 20 1.10 23.45 38.93
CA ARG A 20 0.38 23.52 40.22
C ARG A 20 0.00 24.94 40.64
N GLY A 21 -0.26 25.83 39.67
CA GLY A 21 -0.69 27.22 39.96
C GLY A 21 -1.35 27.89 38.76
N GLY A 22 -2.48 28.56 39.00
CA GLY A 22 -3.29 29.19 37.94
C GLY A 22 -4.19 28.20 37.20
N MET A 23 -4.42 28.43 35.91
CA MET A 23 -5.09 27.43 35.05
C MET A 23 -4.17 26.23 34.83
N GLU A 24 -4.68 25.03 35.09
CA GLU A 24 -3.91 23.79 34.98
C GLU A 24 -3.52 23.50 33.53
N THR A 25 -2.22 23.52 33.26
CA THR A 25 -1.62 23.16 31.97
C THR A 25 -0.67 21.98 32.13
N ILE A 26 -0.53 21.16 31.10
CA ILE A 26 0.37 20.00 31.12
C ILE A 26 1.48 20.24 30.10
N SER A 27 2.73 20.21 30.56
CA SER A 27 3.87 20.47 29.68
C SER A 27 5.15 19.79 30.13
N GLY A 28 6.08 19.64 29.20
CA GLY A 28 7.43 19.13 29.46
C GLY A 28 7.85 18.00 28.52
N GLU A 29 9.11 17.62 28.61
CA GLU A 29 9.72 16.61 27.73
C GLU A 29 9.09 15.22 27.92
N GLU A 30 8.80 14.82 29.17
CA GLU A 30 8.14 13.55 29.47
C GLU A 30 6.75 13.47 28.81
N TYR A 31 5.96 14.56 28.90
CA TYR A 31 4.64 14.64 28.28
C TYR A 31 4.71 14.64 26.76
N SER A 32 5.59 15.46 26.18
CA SER A 32 5.83 15.47 24.72
C SER A 32 6.23 14.09 24.20
N THR A 33 7.13 13.41 24.90
CA THR A 33 7.56 12.04 24.55
C THR A 33 6.42 11.04 24.65
N TRP A 34 5.58 11.13 25.67
CA TRP A 34 4.40 10.28 25.80
C TRP A 34 3.40 10.50 24.65
N LEU A 35 3.14 11.76 24.28
CA LEU A 35 2.30 12.10 23.12
C LEU A 35 2.84 11.49 21.83
N MET A 36 4.15 11.61 21.58
CA MET A 36 4.79 11.02 20.40
C MET A 36 4.65 9.49 20.36
N LYS A 37 4.85 8.82 21.50
CA LYS A 37 4.68 7.36 21.61
C LYS A 37 3.23 6.93 21.35
N CYS A 38 2.26 7.68 21.86
CA CYS A 38 0.84 7.43 21.60
C CYS A 38 0.50 7.61 20.11
N SER A 39 0.94 8.71 19.49
CA SER A 39 0.74 8.96 18.07
C SER A 39 1.35 7.86 17.19
N GLN A 40 2.59 7.43 17.49
CA GLN A 40 3.23 6.34 16.77
C GLN A 40 2.46 5.02 16.93
N LYS A 41 1.95 4.73 18.14
CA LYS A 41 1.20 3.52 18.40
C LYS A 41 -0.14 3.49 17.66
N LEU A 42 -0.90 4.58 17.70
CA LEU A 42 -2.18 4.67 16.98
C LEU A 42 -1.99 4.60 15.46
N LEU A 43 -0.96 5.26 14.91
CA LEU A 43 -0.62 5.15 13.49
C LEU A 43 -0.25 3.72 13.07
N SER A 44 0.39 2.98 13.96
CA SER A 44 0.81 1.60 13.71
C SER A 44 -0.34 0.60 13.82
N ASP A 45 -1.21 0.77 14.81
CA ASP A 45 -2.24 -0.22 15.14
C ASP A 45 -3.59 0.07 14.50
N PHE A 46 -3.86 1.33 14.16
CA PHE A 46 -5.13 1.83 13.65
C PHE A 46 -4.94 2.89 12.55
N PRO A 47 -4.21 2.58 11.46
CA PRO A 47 -3.94 3.53 10.38
C PRO A 47 -5.24 4.00 9.72
N GLY A 48 -5.28 5.29 9.36
CA GLY A 48 -6.39 5.87 8.58
C GLY A 48 -7.74 6.02 9.30
N LYS A 49 -7.86 5.59 10.56
CA LYS A 49 -9.10 5.82 11.33
C LYS A 49 -9.26 7.33 11.62
N PRO A 50 -10.48 7.89 11.53
CA PRO A 50 -10.72 9.31 11.83
C PRO A 50 -10.20 9.75 13.21
N LEU A 51 -10.39 8.91 14.23
CA LEU A 51 -9.91 9.18 15.59
C LEU A 51 -8.38 9.11 15.73
N THR A 52 -7.69 8.30 14.91
CA THR A 52 -6.22 8.30 14.87
C THR A 52 -5.71 9.65 14.35
N ASN A 53 -6.32 10.16 13.28
CA ASN A 53 -5.96 11.47 12.73
C ASN A 53 -6.28 12.62 13.69
N ASP A 54 -7.46 12.58 14.33
CA ASP A 54 -7.85 13.58 15.34
C ASP A 54 -6.86 13.61 16.52
N PHE A 55 -6.46 12.44 17.04
CA PHE A 55 -5.44 12.37 18.08
C PHE A 55 -4.13 13.05 17.66
N ILE A 56 -3.63 12.77 16.45
CA ILE A 56 -2.35 13.30 15.96
C ILE A 56 -2.40 14.81 15.82
N GLU A 57 -3.47 15.36 15.24
CA GLU A 57 -3.61 16.81 15.06
C GLU A 57 -3.69 17.54 16.40
N ARG A 58 -4.43 16.99 17.36
CA ARG A 58 -4.50 17.53 18.72
C ARG A 58 -3.17 17.45 19.46
N ALA A 59 -2.49 16.29 19.37
CA ALA A 59 -1.23 16.04 20.05
C ALA A 59 -0.12 17.03 19.65
N LYS A 60 -0.12 17.54 18.41
CA LYS A 60 0.84 18.56 17.94
C LYS A 60 0.84 19.82 18.80
N ASN A 61 -0.31 20.19 19.36
CA ASN A 61 -0.50 21.43 20.12
C ASN A 61 -0.84 21.18 21.61
N ALA A 62 -0.71 19.93 22.08
CA ALA A 62 -1.13 19.56 23.43
C ALA A 62 -0.09 19.89 24.51
N ASN A 63 1.19 19.91 24.17
CA ASN A 63 2.26 20.25 25.12
C ASN A 63 2.23 21.76 25.43
N GLY A 64 1.98 22.13 26.69
CA GLY A 64 1.75 23.53 27.08
C GLY A 64 0.28 23.93 27.11
N ASN A 65 -0.63 23.03 26.75
CA ASN A 65 -2.07 23.29 26.70
C ASN A 65 -2.76 22.95 28.03
N PHE A 66 -4.03 23.32 28.15
CA PHE A 66 -4.85 23.05 29.33
C PHE A 66 -5.03 21.55 29.58
N SER A 67 -5.21 21.18 30.85
CA SER A 67 -5.45 19.79 31.25
C SER A 67 -6.64 19.14 30.52
N SER A 68 -7.63 19.93 30.08
CA SER A 68 -8.76 19.41 29.30
C SER A 68 -8.32 18.77 27.99
N GLU A 69 -7.26 19.28 27.33
CA GLU A 69 -6.77 18.69 26.08
C GLU A 69 -6.20 17.29 26.31
N TYR A 70 -5.53 17.07 27.45
CA TYR A 70 -5.09 15.73 27.84
C TYR A 70 -6.28 14.79 28.06
N ASP A 71 -7.36 15.27 28.68
CA ASP A 71 -8.52 14.43 28.98
C ASP A 71 -9.22 13.99 27.69
N GLU A 72 -9.30 14.86 26.68
CA GLU A 72 -9.77 14.52 25.32
C GLU A 72 -8.87 13.49 24.64
N LEU A 73 -7.54 13.72 24.63
CA LEU A 73 -6.57 12.78 24.06
C LEU A 73 -6.64 11.41 24.73
N MET A 74 -6.78 11.37 26.06
CA MET A 74 -6.96 10.14 26.82
C MET A 74 -8.28 9.44 26.50
N GLY A 75 -9.36 10.20 26.28
CA GLY A 75 -10.64 9.68 25.81
C GLY A 75 -10.50 8.99 24.45
N ILE A 76 -9.78 9.61 23.51
CA ILE A 76 -9.50 9.00 22.20
C ILE A 76 -8.70 7.71 22.36
N LEU A 77 -7.61 7.70 23.16
CA LEU A 77 -6.80 6.49 23.36
C LEU A 77 -7.64 5.33 23.92
N LYS A 78 -8.48 5.60 24.92
CA LYS A 78 -9.36 4.59 25.52
C LYS A 78 -10.43 4.07 24.56
N SER A 79 -10.86 4.87 23.59
CA SER A 79 -11.82 4.42 22.58
C SER A 79 -11.30 3.26 21.72
N PHE A 80 -9.97 3.09 21.65
CA PHE A 80 -9.31 1.99 20.96
C PHE A 80 -9.06 0.75 21.83
N GLU A 81 -9.34 0.82 23.13
CA GLU A 81 -9.15 -0.31 24.06
C GLU A 81 -10.06 -1.48 23.70
N GLY A 82 -9.49 -2.68 23.54
CA GLY A 82 -10.24 -3.88 23.19
C GLY A 82 -10.69 -3.97 21.72
N ILE A 83 -10.36 -2.99 20.87
CA ILE A 83 -10.52 -3.13 19.42
C ILE A 83 -9.45 -4.10 18.93
N GLU A 84 -9.86 -5.20 18.27
CA GLU A 84 -8.93 -6.10 17.62
C GLU A 84 -8.10 -5.31 16.59
N THR A 85 -6.78 -5.26 16.80
CA THR A 85 -5.88 -4.76 15.78
C THR A 85 -5.97 -5.70 14.60
N ASN A 86 -6.27 -5.17 13.41
CA ASN A 86 -6.23 -5.99 12.21
C ASN A 86 -4.81 -6.56 12.08
N LYS A 87 -4.67 -7.87 12.33
CA LYS A 87 -3.41 -8.56 12.11
C LYS A 87 -3.06 -8.38 10.62
N THR A 88 -1.93 -7.70 10.41
CA THR A 88 -1.29 -7.32 9.13
C THR A 88 -1.93 -6.18 8.33
N ASP A 89 -1.93 -4.95 8.89
CA ASP A 89 -2.08 -3.69 8.11
C ASP A 89 -0.82 -3.38 7.26
N LEU A 90 -0.40 -4.31 6.39
CA LEU A 90 0.46 -3.93 5.27
C LEU A 90 -0.44 -3.18 4.28
N SER A 91 -0.10 -1.94 3.94
CA SER A 91 -0.81 -1.23 2.87
C SER A 91 -0.81 -2.05 1.59
N ILE A 92 -1.83 -1.90 0.75
CA ILE A 92 -1.89 -2.60 -0.54
C ILE A 92 -0.61 -2.36 -1.36
N ASP A 93 -0.03 -1.16 -1.29
CA ASP A 93 1.25 -0.83 -1.90
C ASP A 93 2.42 -1.67 -1.37
N CYS A 94 2.46 -1.92 -0.06
CA CYS A 94 3.47 -2.76 0.56
C CYS A 94 3.30 -4.23 0.12
N ILE A 95 2.05 -4.72 0.10
CA ILE A 95 1.72 -6.07 -0.36
C ILE A 95 2.13 -6.25 -1.83
N LEU A 96 1.74 -5.34 -2.71
CA LEU A 96 2.10 -5.39 -4.13
C LEU A 96 3.61 -5.30 -4.32
N SER A 97 4.30 -4.39 -3.63
CA SER A 97 5.75 -4.31 -3.67
C SER A 97 6.42 -5.61 -3.24
N MET A 98 5.92 -6.27 -2.19
CA MET A 98 6.44 -7.56 -1.74
C MET A 98 6.18 -8.68 -2.76
N VAL A 99 4.97 -8.74 -3.32
CA VAL A 99 4.57 -9.78 -4.28
C VAL A 99 5.33 -9.62 -5.60
N LEU A 100 5.29 -8.43 -6.21
CA LEU A 100 5.83 -8.18 -7.54
C LEU A 100 7.36 -8.25 -7.56
N ASN A 101 8.06 -7.73 -6.54
CA ASN A 101 9.52 -7.84 -6.45
C ASN A 101 10.02 -9.27 -6.15
N ARG A 102 9.13 -10.19 -5.77
CA ARG A 102 9.46 -11.59 -5.45
C ARG A 102 8.81 -12.59 -6.39
N PHE A 103 8.15 -12.11 -7.44
CA PHE A 103 7.39 -12.93 -8.37
C PHE A 103 8.25 -14.04 -8.99
N HIS A 104 9.46 -13.72 -9.47
CA HIS A 104 10.41 -14.66 -10.03
C HIS A 104 10.76 -15.81 -9.09
N LYS A 105 10.97 -15.50 -7.80
CA LYS A 105 11.34 -16.50 -6.80
C LYS A 105 10.25 -17.58 -6.68
N MET A 106 9.00 -17.14 -6.71
CA MET A 106 7.84 -18.00 -6.66
C MET A 106 7.61 -18.74 -7.99
N ALA A 107 7.73 -18.04 -9.13
CA ALA A 107 7.70 -18.63 -10.47
C ALA A 107 8.73 -19.76 -10.64
N ARG A 108 9.93 -19.62 -10.07
CA ARG A 108 10.94 -20.68 -10.01
C ARG A 108 10.57 -21.80 -9.04
N SER A 109 10.00 -21.46 -7.89
CA SER A 109 9.60 -22.44 -6.88
C SER A 109 8.56 -23.41 -7.43
N ILE A 110 7.56 -22.94 -8.17
CA ILE A 110 6.51 -23.80 -8.72
C ILE A 110 7.03 -24.75 -9.80
N LYS A 111 8.12 -24.40 -10.50
CA LYS A 111 8.78 -25.29 -11.48
C LYS A 111 9.41 -26.53 -10.84
N ASN A 112 9.80 -26.46 -9.56
CA ASN A 112 10.47 -27.55 -8.85
C ASN A 112 9.45 -28.53 -8.24
N ARG A 113 8.95 -29.47 -9.05
CA ARG A 113 7.91 -30.42 -8.63
C ARG A 113 8.50 -31.80 -8.30
N HIS A 114 8.02 -32.41 -7.22
CA HIS A 114 8.32 -33.80 -6.88
C HIS A 114 7.81 -34.76 -7.97
N ALA A 115 8.57 -35.82 -8.24
CA ALA A 115 8.22 -36.91 -9.17
C ALA A 115 7.85 -36.43 -10.59
N ASN A 116 8.54 -35.41 -11.12
CA ASN A 116 8.35 -34.90 -12.48
C ASN A 116 6.89 -34.54 -12.82
N ARG A 117 6.12 -34.09 -11.83
CA ARG A 117 4.73 -33.65 -12.06
C ARG A 117 4.71 -32.40 -12.94
N SER A 118 3.63 -32.26 -13.71
CA SER A 118 3.35 -31.03 -14.46
C SER A 118 3.22 -29.82 -13.52
N THR A 119 3.64 -28.68 -14.04
CA THR A 119 3.55 -27.36 -13.38
C THR A 119 2.85 -26.37 -14.30
N LEU A 120 2.37 -25.25 -13.74
CA LEU A 120 2.13 -24.05 -14.52
C LEU A 120 3.46 -23.62 -15.16
N LEU A 121 3.50 -23.57 -16.49
CA LEU A 121 4.66 -23.18 -17.27
C LEU A 121 4.44 -21.77 -17.77
N ILE A 122 5.21 -20.81 -17.25
CA ILE A 122 5.11 -19.40 -17.65
C ILE A 122 5.78 -19.20 -19.00
N LYS A 123 4.98 -19.03 -20.06
CA LYS A 123 5.41 -18.83 -21.45
C LYS A 123 5.13 -17.41 -21.93
N ASP A 124 4.04 -16.81 -21.46
CA ASP A 124 3.63 -15.46 -21.84
C ASP A 124 2.95 -14.71 -20.68
N GLU A 125 2.47 -13.50 -20.98
CA GLU A 125 1.81 -12.62 -20.01
C GLU A 125 0.54 -13.23 -19.40
N TYR A 126 -0.19 -14.08 -20.12
CA TYR A 126 -1.38 -14.72 -19.57
C TYR A 126 -1.02 -15.73 -18.47
N ASP A 127 0.08 -16.47 -18.63
CA ASP A 127 0.56 -17.36 -17.56
C ASP A 127 1.07 -16.57 -16.34
N VAL A 128 1.60 -15.35 -16.56
CA VAL A 128 1.96 -14.41 -15.47
C VAL A 128 0.70 -13.98 -14.73
N GLN A 129 -0.36 -13.63 -15.47
CA GLN A 129 -1.65 -13.23 -14.93
C GLN A 129 -2.27 -14.36 -14.08
N ASP A 130 -2.31 -15.59 -14.58
CA ASP A 130 -2.87 -16.74 -13.86
C ASP A 130 -2.18 -16.95 -12.51
N LEU A 131 -0.84 -16.86 -12.48
CA LEU A 131 -0.09 -16.99 -11.24
C LEU A 131 -0.36 -15.79 -10.32
N LEU A 132 -0.26 -14.56 -10.85
CA LEU A 132 -0.44 -13.32 -10.10
C LEU A 132 -1.83 -13.24 -9.46
N GLN A 133 -2.88 -13.59 -10.20
CA GLN A 133 -4.26 -13.57 -9.72
C GLN A 133 -4.45 -14.42 -8.46
N GLY A 134 -3.87 -15.63 -8.47
CA GLY A 134 -3.97 -16.55 -7.32
C GLY A 134 -3.35 -15.96 -6.05
N ILE A 135 -2.28 -15.17 -6.17
CA ILE A 135 -1.62 -14.52 -5.03
C ILE A 135 -2.36 -13.27 -4.59
N LEU A 136 -2.82 -12.44 -5.54
CA LEU A 136 -3.59 -11.24 -5.21
C LEU A 136 -4.82 -11.59 -4.38
N ARG A 137 -5.51 -12.69 -4.73
CA ARG A 137 -6.67 -13.22 -3.98
C ARG A 137 -6.35 -13.73 -2.57
N LEU A 138 -5.08 -13.83 -2.18
CA LEU A 138 -4.70 -14.11 -0.78
C LEU A 138 -4.79 -12.86 0.11
N PHE A 139 -4.76 -11.68 -0.50
CA PHE A 139 -4.65 -10.39 0.20
C PHE A 139 -5.79 -9.43 -0.12
N VAL A 140 -6.47 -9.63 -1.25
CA VAL A 140 -7.55 -8.76 -1.74
C VAL A 140 -8.77 -9.62 -2.02
N ASP A 141 -9.88 -9.29 -1.37
CA ASP A 141 -11.14 -10.03 -1.49
C ASP A 141 -11.77 -9.87 -2.88
N ASP A 142 -11.71 -8.66 -3.44
CA ASP A 142 -12.31 -8.31 -4.74
C ASP A 142 -11.24 -8.02 -5.81
N VAL A 143 -10.80 -9.08 -6.48
CA VAL A 143 -9.94 -9.02 -7.68
C VAL A 143 -10.77 -9.34 -8.92
N ARG A 144 -11.01 -8.33 -9.76
CA ARG A 144 -11.82 -8.47 -10.98
C ARG A 144 -10.93 -8.48 -12.23
N PRO A 145 -11.01 -9.48 -13.11
CA PRO A 145 -10.65 -9.25 -14.51
C PRO A 145 -11.73 -8.35 -15.10
N GLU A 146 -11.41 -7.34 -15.90
CA GLU A 146 -12.50 -6.51 -16.45
C GLU A 146 -13.46 -7.36 -17.29
N ASP A 147 -14.75 -7.15 -17.03
CA ASP A 147 -15.88 -7.57 -17.85
C ASP A 147 -16.35 -6.38 -18.68
N ASN A 148 -16.62 -6.66 -19.96
CA ASN A 148 -17.02 -5.71 -21.00
C ASN A 148 -18.00 -4.62 -20.50
N THR A 149 -17.53 -3.37 -20.39
CA THR A 149 -18.42 -2.19 -20.41
C THR A 149 -18.13 -1.35 -21.65
N PRO A 150 -19.17 -0.67 -22.21
CA PRO A 150 -19.22 -0.37 -23.63
C PRO A 150 -18.20 0.71 -24.02
N SER A 151 -17.25 0.29 -24.84
CA SER A 151 -16.49 1.06 -25.83
C SER A 151 -16.79 2.57 -25.87
N ASN A 152 -15.99 3.38 -25.16
CA ASN A 152 -15.73 4.73 -25.63
C ASN A 152 -14.46 4.68 -26.48
N ALA A 153 -14.66 4.82 -27.80
CA ALA A 153 -13.63 4.85 -28.85
C ALA A 153 -12.98 3.51 -29.27
N GLY A 154 -13.78 2.45 -29.44
CA GLY A 154 -13.51 1.45 -30.48
C GLY A 154 -12.43 0.40 -30.22
N GLY A 155 -11.97 0.22 -28.99
CA GLY A 155 -11.12 -0.91 -28.60
C GLY A 155 -11.72 -1.65 -27.41
N ASN A 156 -12.01 -2.95 -27.57
CA ASN A 156 -12.38 -3.83 -26.47
C ASN A 156 -11.09 -4.29 -25.77
N SER A 157 -10.41 -3.38 -25.07
CA SER A 157 -9.21 -3.73 -24.31
C SER A 157 -9.62 -4.10 -22.90
N ARG A 158 -9.23 -5.29 -22.47
CA ARG A 158 -9.49 -5.83 -21.15
C ARG A 158 -8.30 -5.48 -20.26
N ILE A 159 -8.49 -4.71 -19.17
CA ILE A 159 -7.45 -4.59 -18.13
C ILE A 159 -7.24 -5.96 -17.48
N ASP A 160 -5.98 -6.30 -17.17
CA ASP A 160 -5.63 -7.58 -16.56
C ASP A 160 -6.24 -7.74 -15.16
N PHE A 161 -6.10 -6.73 -14.30
CA PHE A 161 -6.71 -6.71 -12.97
C PHE A 161 -7.25 -5.35 -12.56
N HIS A 162 -8.44 -5.36 -11.99
CA HIS A 162 -9.06 -4.25 -11.27
C HIS A 162 -9.25 -4.62 -9.80
N LEU A 163 -8.75 -3.76 -8.91
CA LEU A 163 -8.96 -3.81 -7.46
C LEU A 163 -9.83 -2.61 -7.04
N PRO A 164 -11.17 -2.76 -7.01
CA PRO A 164 -12.09 -1.63 -6.83
C PRO A 164 -11.95 -0.92 -5.49
N GLU A 165 -11.66 -1.67 -4.43
CA GLU A 165 -11.49 -1.13 -3.07
C GLU A 165 -10.35 -0.10 -2.99
N TYR A 166 -9.36 -0.23 -3.87
CA TYR A 166 -8.16 0.62 -3.88
C TYR A 166 -8.14 1.59 -5.07
N ASP A 167 -9.23 1.65 -5.84
CA ASP A 167 -9.32 2.45 -7.09
C ASP A 167 -8.07 2.26 -7.97
N MET A 168 -7.70 0.98 -8.17
CA MET A 168 -6.41 0.58 -8.71
C MET A 168 -6.56 -0.44 -9.82
N TYR A 169 -5.79 -0.22 -10.89
CA TYR A 169 -5.60 -1.18 -11.97
C TYR A 169 -4.18 -1.73 -11.98
N ILE A 170 -4.03 -2.99 -12.40
CA ILE A 170 -2.74 -3.64 -12.62
C ILE A 170 -2.71 -4.15 -14.05
N GLU A 171 -1.68 -3.74 -14.80
CA GLU A 171 -1.37 -4.18 -16.15
C GLU A 171 -0.09 -5.03 -16.11
N THR A 172 -0.10 -6.19 -16.76
CA THR A 172 1.04 -7.11 -16.80
C THR A 172 1.64 -7.22 -18.19
N LYS A 173 2.97 -7.31 -18.24
CA LYS A 173 3.73 -7.60 -19.46
C LYS A 173 4.77 -8.67 -19.16
N MET A 174 5.09 -9.47 -20.16
CA MET A 174 6.19 -10.42 -20.07
C MET A 174 7.12 -10.26 -21.27
N THR A 175 8.42 -10.11 -21.02
CA THR A 175 9.39 -10.07 -22.13
C THR A 175 9.40 -11.41 -22.86
N ARG A 176 9.49 -11.33 -24.19
CA ARG A 176 9.62 -12.49 -25.07
C ARG A 176 10.33 -12.07 -26.34
N GLU A 177 10.65 -13.05 -27.18
CA GLU A 177 11.24 -12.76 -28.49
C GLU A 177 10.33 -11.79 -29.26
N GLY A 178 10.88 -10.63 -29.62
CA GLY A 178 10.14 -9.58 -30.30
C GLY A 178 9.27 -8.70 -29.41
N LEU A 179 9.29 -8.81 -28.07
CA LEU A 179 8.65 -7.91 -27.11
C LEU A 179 9.68 -7.50 -26.03
N THR A 180 10.45 -6.45 -26.32
CA THR A 180 11.54 -5.89 -25.51
C THR A 180 11.26 -4.43 -25.14
N ASP A 181 12.23 -3.69 -24.57
CA ASP A 181 12.11 -2.34 -23.98
C ASP A 181 11.20 -1.41 -24.77
N ARG A 182 11.50 -1.22 -26.07
CA ARG A 182 10.78 -0.26 -26.90
C ARG A 182 9.30 -0.61 -27.02
N LYS A 183 8.98 -1.88 -27.30
CA LYS A 183 7.60 -2.30 -27.52
C LYS A 183 6.81 -2.38 -26.22
N ILE A 184 7.45 -2.83 -25.13
CA ILE A 184 6.82 -2.78 -23.80
C ILE A 184 6.51 -1.34 -23.41
N GLY A 185 7.44 -0.41 -23.61
CA GLY A 185 7.19 1.01 -23.38
C GLY A 185 6.05 1.55 -24.24
N GLU A 186 6.03 1.24 -25.54
CA GLU A 186 4.95 1.67 -26.45
C GLU A 186 3.58 1.14 -26.04
N GLU A 187 3.47 -0.13 -25.65
CA GLU A 187 2.23 -0.71 -25.16
C GLU A 187 1.79 -0.06 -23.84
N LEU A 188 2.69 0.05 -22.85
CA LEU A 188 2.36 0.64 -21.55
C LEU A 188 2.02 2.13 -21.65
N LEU A 189 2.57 2.86 -22.61
CA LEU A 189 2.15 4.25 -22.90
C LEU A 189 0.69 4.33 -23.34
N ILE A 190 0.23 3.36 -24.15
CA ILE A 190 -1.17 3.27 -24.58
C ILE A 190 -2.05 2.93 -23.37
N ASP A 191 -1.62 1.99 -22.53
CA ASP A 191 -2.39 1.57 -21.35
C ASP A 191 -2.51 2.70 -20.32
N ILE A 192 -1.42 3.43 -20.03
CA ILE A 192 -1.45 4.63 -19.16
C ILE A 192 -2.41 5.68 -19.72
N GLY A 193 -2.35 5.96 -21.03
CA GLY A 193 -3.25 6.92 -21.67
C GLY A 193 -4.71 6.51 -21.59
N ARG A 194 -5.00 5.21 -21.68
CA ARG A 194 -6.34 4.65 -21.62
C ARG A 194 -6.96 4.77 -20.22
N TYR A 195 -6.20 4.47 -19.17
CA TYR A 195 -6.73 4.37 -17.80
C TYR A 195 -6.59 5.65 -16.98
N LYS A 196 -6.09 6.74 -17.58
CA LYS A 196 -5.83 8.01 -16.90
C LYS A 196 -7.01 8.58 -16.10
N ASN A 197 -8.25 8.34 -16.54
CA ASN A 197 -9.47 8.83 -15.87
C ASN A 197 -10.32 7.69 -15.30
N SER A 198 -9.77 6.49 -15.18
CA SER A 198 -10.51 5.28 -14.82
C SER A 198 -10.10 4.69 -13.48
N CYS A 199 -8.99 5.18 -12.90
CA CYS A 199 -8.45 4.76 -11.60
C CYS A 199 -7.52 5.86 -11.06
N SER A 200 -7.31 5.90 -9.75
CA SER A 200 -6.30 6.77 -9.11
C SER A 200 -4.89 6.19 -9.19
N THR A 201 -4.74 4.88 -9.34
CA THR A 201 -3.44 4.21 -9.43
C THR A 201 -3.40 3.14 -10.53
N LEU A 202 -2.42 3.24 -11.42
CA LEU A 202 -2.09 2.20 -12.39
C LEU A 202 -0.74 1.57 -12.05
N VAL A 203 -0.73 0.26 -11.83
CA VAL A 203 0.47 -0.53 -11.58
C VAL A 203 0.85 -1.30 -12.83
N CYS A 204 2.01 -1.02 -13.40
CA CYS A 204 2.55 -1.78 -14.53
C CYS A 204 3.57 -2.80 -14.00
N PHE A 205 3.28 -4.09 -14.15
CA PHE A 205 4.20 -5.18 -13.79
C PHE A 205 4.81 -5.83 -15.03
N ILE A 206 6.13 -5.75 -15.15
CA ILE A 206 6.90 -6.34 -16.24
C ILE A 206 7.70 -7.53 -15.69
N TYR A 207 7.36 -8.74 -16.13
CA TYR A 207 8.12 -9.94 -15.85
C TYR A 207 9.16 -10.18 -16.95
N ASP A 208 10.44 -10.13 -16.59
CA ASP A 208 11.56 -10.26 -17.52
C ASP A 208 12.43 -11.49 -17.20
N PRO A 209 11.89 -12.72 -17.38
CA PRO A 209 12.52 -13.99 -16.95
C PRO A 209 13.92 -14.27 -17.52
N LYS A 210 14.29 -13.55 -18.58
CA LYS A 210 15.50 -13.76 -19.37
C LYS A 210 16.37 -12.51 -19.44
N GLU A 211 16.06 -11.48 -18.64
CA GLU A 211 16.81 -10.22 -18.62
C GLU A 211 16.95 -9.61 -20.03
N MET A 212 15.85 -9.60 -20.79
CA MET A 212 15.77 -9.04 -22.14
C MET A 212 15.67 -7.52 -22.13
N LEU A 213 15.44 -6.88 -20.98
CA LEU A 213 15.44 -5.44 -20.85
C LEU A 213 16.85 -4.88 -20.71
N ASP A 214 17.25 -3.99 -21.62
CA ASP A 214 18.60 -3.39 -21.62
C ASP A 214 18.76 -2.36 -20.49
N ASN A 215 17.74 -1.52 -20.25
CA ASN A 215 17.77 -0.49 -19.20
C ASN A 215 16.43 -0.40 -18.46
N PRO A 216 16.08 -1.39 -17.62
CA PRO A 216 14.81 -1.42 -16.92
C PRO A 216 14.60 -0.20 -16.01
N TYR A 217 15.66 0.33 -15.40
CA TYR A 217 15.55 1.54 -14.56
C TYR A 217 15.21 2.80 -15.36
N GLY A 218 15.68 2.91 -16.59
CA GLY A 218 15.30 3.99 -17.50
C GLY A 218 13.82 3.91 -17.86
N LEU A 219 13.37 2.71 -18.25
CA LEU A 219 11.96 2.45 -18.58
C LEU A 219 11.03 2.75 -17.40
N ILE A 220 11.36 2.28 -16.19
CA ILE A 220 10.61 2.57 -14.96
C ILE A 220 10.47 4.09 -14.78
N LYS A 221 11.59 4.82 -14.79
CA LYS A 221 11.59 6.28 -14.57
C LYS A 221 10.78 7.02 -15.62
N ASP A 222 10.86 6.61 -16.88
CA ASP A 222 10.19 7.31 -17.97
C ASP A 222 8.67 7.09 -17.95
N LEU A 223 8.22 5.89 -17.56
CA LEU A 223 6.81 5.60 -17.37
C LEU A 223 6.23 6.23 -16.09
N GLU A 224 6.93 6.16 -14.96
CA GLU A 224 6.44 6.74 -13.69
C GLU A 224 6.34 8.27 -13.73
N LYS A 225 7.14 8.95 -14.56
CA LYS A 225 7.02 10.40 -14.84
C LYS A 225 5.68 10.80 -15.46
N LEU A 226 4.91 9.85 -15.99
CA LEU A 226 3.59 10.10 -16.58
C LEU A 226 2.49 10.20 -15.52
N SER A 227 2.83 10.01 -14.24
CA SER A 227 1.94 10.31 -13.13
C SER A 227 1.45 11.76 -13.20
N THR A 228 0.18 11.96 -12.86
CA THR A 228 -0.48 13.27 -12.76
C THR A 228 -1.10 13.44 -11.38
N GLU A 229 -1.72 14.59 -11.10
CA GLU A 229 -2.43 14.82 -9.83
C GLU A 229 -3.54 13.78 -9.59
N ASP A 230 -4.22 13.34 -10.66
CA ASP A 230 -5.32 12.38 -10.60
C ASP A 230 -4.93 10.90 -10.82
N LEU A 231 -3.68 10.63 -11.23
CA LEU A 231 -3.22 9.27 -11.56
C LEU A 231 -1.78 9.05 -11.10
N THR A 232 -1.58 8.08 -10.22
CA THR A 232 -0.26 7.57 -9.87
C THR A 232 0.10 6.37 -10.75
N VAL A 233 1.22 6.44 -11.45
CA VAL A 233 1.78 5.31 -12.21
C VAL A 233 2.92 4.69 -11.41
N LYS A 234 2.86 3.38 -11.15
CA LYS A 234 3.91 2.61 -10.47
C LYS A 234 4.40 1.50 -11.37
N VAL A 235 5.72 1.35 -11.54
CA VAL A 235 6.27 0.33 -12.44
C VAL A 235 7.18 -0.63 -11.68
N PHE A 236 6.90 -1.91 -11.82
CA PHE A 236 7.68 -3.00 -11.25
C PHE A 236 8.28 -3.84 -12.37
N VAL A 237 9.60 -4.06 -12.33
CA VAL A 237 10.29 -5.00 -13.20
C VAL A 237 10.87 -6.11 -12.34
N ASN A 238 10.55 -7.38 -12.65
CA ASN A 238 11.13 -8.53 -11.94
C ASN A 238 11.73 -9.54 -12.93
N PRO A 239 12.96 -10.04 -12.71
CA PRO A 239 13.64 -10.98 -13.61
C PRO A 239 13.00 -12.35 -13.70
#